data_AF-A0A7S3IE62-F1
#
_entry.id   AF-A0A7S3IE62-F1
#
_cell.length_a   1.000
_cell.length_b   1.000
_cell.length_c   1.000
_cell.angle_alpha   90.00
_cell.angle_beta   90.00
_cell.angle_gamma   90.00
#
_symmetry.space_group_name_H-M   'P 1'
#
loop_
_entity.id
_entity.type
_entity.pdbx_description
1 polymer ?
#
loop_
_entity_poly.entity_id
_entity_poly.type
_entity_poly.pdbx_seq_one_letter_code
_entity_poly.pdbx_strand_id
1 'polypeptide(L)'
;MLKCGEASCGRALNDHDIKNLGLDESLMKKYEKLSLDNAIAQMDDMGWCPLPTCRQLANIDKEQNQGKCTFCDFMFCLDCKDRVHPYKRCMLNRVDLKEAFFKGENVQAILKKNRNSEEVLNKLFIKHCTKSCPNPKCGVPITKLESGCTQ
;
A
#
# COMPACT_ATOMS: atom_id res chain seq x y z
N MET A 1 11.61 19.20 6.85
CA MET A 1 12.03 20.60 6.61
C MET A 1 13.41 20.82 7.20
N LEU A 2 14.35 21.35 6.40
CA LEU A 2 15.70 21.69 6.87
C LEU A 2 15.65 23.02 7.64
N LYS A 3 16.38 23.07 8.76
CA LYS A 3 16.51 24.26 9.60
C LYS A 3 17.93 24.79 9.54
N CYS A 4 18.10 26.06 9.87
CA CYS A 4 19.41 26.66 10.04
C CYS A 4 20.24 25.87 11.07
N GLY A 5 21.54 25.70 10.82
CA GLY A 5 22.45 24.96 11.69
C GLY A 5 22.83 25.70 12.98
N GLU A 6 22.44 26.97 13.10
CA GLU A 6 22.67 27.76 14.30
C GLU A 6 21.60 27.45 15.35
N ALA A 7 22.02 27.09 16.57
CA ALA A 7 21.15 26.55 17.62
C ALA A 7 19.99 27.48 18.03
N SER A 8 20.15 28.80 17.83
CA SER A 8 19.14 29.81 18.13
C SER A 8 18.26 30.18 16.92
N CYS A 9 18.63 29.76 15.70
CA CYS A 9 17.94 30.12 14.47
C CYS A 9 16.97 29.00 14.07
N GLY A 10 15.71 29.12 14.47
CA GLY A 10 14.64 28.20 14.08
C GLY A 10 14.13 28.35 12.65
N ARG A 11 14.79 29.17 11.80
CA ARG A 11 14.33 29.42 10.42
C ARG A 11 14.37 28.14 9.60
N ALA A 12 13.27 27.89 8.90
CA ALA A 12 13.21 26.89 7.84
C ALA A 12 13.89 27.45 6.59
N LEU A 13 14.71 26.63 5.94
CA LEU A 13 15.34 26.97 4.66
C LEU A 13 14.35 26.68 3.52
N ASN A 14 14.22 27.62 2.59
CA ASN A 14 13.45 27.40 1.37
C ASN A 14 14.28 26.66 0.33
N ASP A 15 13.61 25.99 -0.61
CA ASP A 15 14.26 25.28 -1.73
C ASP A 15 15.23 26.16 -2.51
N HIS A 16 14.92 27.46 -2.65
CA HIS A 16 15.80 28.43 -3.29
C HIS A 16 17.11 28.65 -2.53
N ASP A 17 17.04 28.77 -1.20
CA ASP A 17 18.22 28.95 -0.36
C ASP A 17 19.13 27.72 -0.44
N ILE A 18 18.53 26.53 -0.47
CA ILE A 18 19.24 25.25 -0.56
C ILE A 18 19.95 25.10 -1.91
N LYS A 19 19.30 25.49 -3.01
CA LYS A 19 19.91 25.51 -4.35
C LYS A 19 21.10 26.47 -4.44
N ASN A 20 21.07 27.57 -3.69
CA ASN A 20 22.13 28.57 -3.67
C ASN A 20 23.35 28.22 -2.80
N LEU A 21 23.28 27.13 -2.01
CA LEU A 21 24.42 26.67 -1.17
C LEU A 21 25.59 26.10 -1.98
N GLY A 22 25.49 26.00 -3.31
CA GLY A 22 26.58 25.49 -4.16
C GLY A 22 26.85 24.00 -3.92
N LEU A 23 25.79 23.22 -3.70
CA LEU A 23 25.88 21.78 -3.48
C LEU A 23 26.35 21.07 -4.76
N ASP A 24 27.07 19.96 -4.58
CA ASP A 24 27.43 19.07 -5.69
C ASP A 24 26.17 18.57 -6.42
N GLU A 25 26.29 18.35 -7.74
CA GLU A 25 25.16 17.93 -8.59
C GLU A 25 24.52 16.62 -8.09
N SER A 26 25.32 15.70 -7.55
CA SER A 26 24.83 14.44 -6.99
C SER A 26 24.00 14.65 -5.71
N LEU A 27 24.36 15.66 -4.91
CA LEU A 27 23.64 16.02 -3.69
C LEU A 27 22.34 16.76 -4.03
N MET A 28 22.38 17.63 -5.04
CA MET A 28 21.20 18.35 -5.52
C MET A 28 20.14 17.38 -6.06
N LYS A 29 20.53 16.39 -6.87
CA LYS A 29 19.61 15.33 -7.36
C LYS A 29 19.00 14.51 -6.21
N LYS A 30 19.77 14.22 -5.17
CA LYS A 30 19.25 13.53 -3.97
C LYS A 30 18.24 14.40 -3.23
N TYR A 31 18.52 15.70 -3.08
CA TYR A 31 17.61 16.64 -2.45
C TYR A 31 16.27 16.71 -3.20
N GLU A 32 16.32 16.90 -4.52
CA GLU A 32 15.11 16.98 -5.35
C GLU A 32 14.27 15.71 -5.24
N LYS A 33 14.91 14.54 -5.28
CA LYS A 33 14.22 13.27 -5.10
C LYS A 33 13.54 13.15 -3.73
N LEU A 34 14.26 13.49 -2.65
CA LEU A 34 13.71 13.44 -1.30
C LEU A 34 12.60 14.46 -1.07
N SER A 35 12.72 15.65 -1.67
CA SER A 35 11.70 16.69 -1.62
C SER A 35 10.41 16.20 -2.30
N LEU A 36 10.53 15.61 -3.49
CA LEU A 36 9.41 15.00 -4.19
C LEU A 36 8.79 13.84 -3.41
N ASP A 37 9.61 12.92 -2.89
CA ASP A 37 9.14 11.79 -2.09
C ASP A 37 8.38 12.27 -0.85
N ASN A 38 8.85 13.33 -0.19
CA ASN A 38 8.20 13.92 0.98
C ASN A 38 6.92 14.69 0.64
N ALA A 39 6.83 15.32 -0.54
CA ALA A 39 5.61 15.95 -1.00
C ALA A 39 4.52 14.92 -1.28
N ILE A 40 4.87 13.81 -1.95
CA ILE A 40 3.93 12.71 -2.24
C ILE A 40 3.51 12.00 -0.95
N ALA A 41 4.42 11.80 0.00
CA ALA A 41 4.09 11.18 1.28
C ALA A 41 3.10 11.99 2.13
N GLN A 42 2.96 13.29 1.88
CA GLN A 42 1.97 14.15 2.51
C GLN A 42 0.61 14.12 1.81
N MET A 43 0.56 13.62 0.57
CA MET A 43 -0.70 13.39 -0.14
C MET A 43 -1.31 12.07 0.34
N ASP A 44 -2.61 12.07 0.62
CA ASP A 44 -3.31 10.89 1.14
C ASP A 44 -3.73 9.91 0.04
N ASP A 45 -3.83 10.39 -1.20
CA ASP A 45 -4.34 9.70 -2.38
C ASP A 45 -3.24 9.22 -3.34
N MET A 46 -1.97 9.55 -3.05
CA MET A 46 -0.83 9.21 -3.91
C MET A 46 0.27 8.49 -3.16
N GLY A 47 0.98 7.64 -3.88
CA GLY A 47 2.11 6.88 -3.35
C GLY A 47 3.00 6.35 -4.46
N TRP A 48 4.00 5.58 -4.08
CA TRP A 48 4.94 4.99 -5.03
C TRP A 48 4.65 3.52 -5.27
N CYS A 49 4.76 3.10 -6.53
CA CYS A 49 4.69 1.70 -6.91
C CYS A 49 5.83 0.90 -6.22
N PRO A 50 5.53 -0.20 -5.52
CA PRO A 50 6.54 -0.96 -4.78
C PRO A 50 7.47 -1.78 -5.69
N LEU A 51 7.12 -1.94 -6.98
CA LEU A 51 7.94 -2.67 -7.92
C LEU A 51 9.25 -1.90 -8.19
N PRO A 52 10.42 -2.52 -7.97
CA PRO A 52 11.72 -1.84 -8.08
C PRO A 52 12.03 -1.37 -9.50
N THR A 53 11.42 -2.00 -10.50
CA THR A 53 11.53 -1.69 -11.93
C THR A 53 10.64 -0.54 -12.37
N CYS A 54 9.53 -0.26 -11.67
CA CYS A 54 8.57 0.75 -12.05
C CYS A 54 8.78 2.05 -11.28
N ARG A 55 8.63 2.02 -9.95
CA ARG A 55 8.73 3.20 -9.06
C ARG A 55 7.99 4.45 -9.56
N GLN A 56 6.93 4.26 -10.34
CA GLN A 56 6.04 5.35 -10.77
C GLN A 56 4.97 5.65 -9.72
N LEU A 57 4.27 6.76 -9.91
CA LEU A 57 3.15 7.16 -9.07
C LEU A 57 2.03 6.11 -9.10
N ALA A 58 1.43 5.89 -7.95
CA ALA A 58 0.29 5.01 -7.73
C ALA A 58 -0.81 5.78 -7.00
N ASN A 59 -2.05 5.54 -7.41
CA ASN A 59 -3.21 6.04 -6.70
C ASN A 59 -3.46 5.15 -5.49
N ILE A 60 -3.68 5.76 -4.34
CA ILE A 60 -3.83 5.08 -3.05
C ILE A 60 -5.28 5.21 -2.58
N ASP A 61 -5.86 4.09 -2.19
CA ASP A 61 -7.15 3.99 -1.56
C ASP A 61 -6.94 3.44 -0.13
N LYS A 62 -6.97 4.36 0.84
CA LYS A 62 -6.78 4.03 2.26
C LYS A 62 -7.97 3.30 2.85
N GLU A 63 -9.18 3.50 2.32
CA GLU A 63 -10.40 2.83 2.83
C GLU A 63 -10.33 1.33 2.55
N GLN A 64 -9.87 0.97 1.34
CA GLN A 64 -9.68 -0.41 0.93
C GLN A 64 -8.26 -0.95 1.18
N ASN A 65 -7.39 -0.14 1.80
CA ASN A 65 -5.99 -0.47 2.09
C ASN A 65 -5.22 -1.01 0.87
N GLN A 66 -5.46 -0.40 -0.29
CA GLN A 66 -4.88 -0.83 -1.57
C GLN A 66 -4.40 0.36 -2.39
N GLY A 67 -3.39 0.13 -3.23
CA GLY A 67 -2.88 1.10 -4.19
C GLY A 67 -2.84 0.51 -5.59
N LYS A 68 -3.07 1.35 -6.61
CA LYS A 68 -2.98 0.98 -8.02
C LYS A 68 -1.98 1.86 -8.76
N CYS A 69 -0.94 1.25 -9.31
CA CYS A 69 0.03 1.95 -10.16
C CYS A 69 -0.63 2.49 -11.43
N THR A 70 -0.36 3.75 -11.79
CA THR A 70 -0.92 4.38 -13.01
C THR A 70 -0.20 3.95 -14.29
N PHE A 71 1.00 3.36 -14.17
CA PHE A 71 1.82 2.96 -15.31
C PHE A 71 1.74 1.47 -15.64
N CYS A 72 1.85 0.59 -14.62
CA CYS A 72 1.89 -0.87 -14.83
C CYS A 72 0.62 -1.59 -14.35
N ASP A 73 -0.42 -0.86 -13.94
CA ASP A 73 -1.68 -1.38 -13.40
C ASP A 73 -1.52 -2.35 -12.21
N PHE A 74 -0.33 -2.39 -11.59
CA PHE A 74 -0.06 -3.26 -10.45
C PHE A 74 -0.87 -2.77 -9.23
N MET A 75 -1.72 -3.65 -8.72
CA MET A 75 -2.48 -3.42 -7.50
C MET A 75 -1.78 -4.06 -6.31
N PHE A 76 -1.49 -3.27 -5.28
CA PHE A 76 -0.75 -3.69 -4.10
C PHE A 76 -1.45 -3.29 -2.80
N CYS A 77 -1.14 -4.00 -1.73
CA CYS A 77 -1.60 -3.68 -0.38
C CYS A 77 -0.66 -2.63 0.25
N LEU A 78 -1.21 -1.63 0.94
CA LEU A 78 -0.39 -0.52 1.49
C LEU A 78 0.49 -0.98 2.65
N ASP A 79 0.04 -1.97 3.43
CA ASP A 79 0.80 -2.53 4.54
C ASP A 79 1.98 -3.39 4.07
N CYS A 80 1.71 -4.36 3.18
CA CYS A 80 2.71 -5.36 2.80
C CYS A 80 3.48 -5.03 1.54
N LYS A 81 2.99 -4.08 0.73
CA LYS A 81 3.55 -3.70 -0.57
C LYS A 81 3.61 -4.85 -1.58
N ASP A 82 2.93 -5.96 -1.29
CA ASP A 82 2.73 -7.10 -2.18
C ASP A 82 1.37 -6.98 -2.89
N ARG A 83 1.07 -7.90 -3.80
CA ARG A 83 -0.20 -7.94 -4.54
C ARG A 83 -1.39 -7.87 -3.59
N VAL A 84 -2.38 -7.07 -3.97
CA VAL A 84 -3.64 -6.92 -3.23
C VAL A 84 -4.25 -8.29 -2.90
N HIS A 85 -4.70 -8.44 -1.66
CA HIS A 85 -5.18 -9.72 -1.14
C HIS A 85 -6.49 -9.55 -0.34
N PRO A 86 -7.62 -9.24 -1.01
CA PRO A 86 -8.85 -8.74 -0.36
C PRO A 86 -9.44 -9.68 0.69
N TYR A 87 -9.27 -10.99 0.52
CA TYR A 87 -9.83 -12.03 1.40
C TYR A 87 -8.75 -12.79 2.18
N LYS A 88 -7.51 -12.32 2.10
CA LYS A 88 -6.38 -12.85 2.85
C LYS A 88 -6.04 -11.85 3.94
N ARG A 89 -5.69 -12.36 5.11
CA ARG A 89 -5.17 -11.51 6.18
C ARG A 89 -3.79 -11.02 5.77
N CYS A 90 -3.57 -9.71 5.85
CA CYS A 90 -2.23 -9.16 5.75
C CYS A 90 -1.37 -9.75 6.88
N MET A 91 -0.20 -10.30 6.56
CA MET A 91 0.66 -10.93 7.58
C MET A 91 1.61 -9.93 8.25
N LEU A 92 1.70 -8.71 7.71
CA LEU A 92 2.52 -7.64 8.28
C LEU A 92 1.73 -6.86 9.35
N ASN A 93 2.44 -6.43 10.40
CA ASN A 93 1.89 -5.66 11.53
C ASN A 93 0.72 -6.31 12.30
N ARG A 94 0.76 -7.64 12.49
CA ARG A 94 -0.26 -8.39 13.22
C ARG A 94 -0.14 -8.24 14.74
N VAL A 95 -0.70 -7.15 15.27
CA VAL A 95 -0.73 -6.86 16.72
C VAL A 95 -1.49 -7.94 17.49
N ASP A 96 -2.53 -8.53 16.89
CA ASP A 96 -3.30 -9.66 17.43
C ASP A 96 -2.46 -10.92 17.66
N LEU A 97 -1.38 -11.10 16.89
CA LEU A 97 -0.46 -12.23 17.03
C LEU A 97 0.66 -11.97 18.05
N LYS A 98 0.79 -10.75 18.59
CA LYS A 98 1.82 -10.43 19.60
C LYS A 98 1.69 -11.33 20.82
N GLU A 99 0.49 -11.49 21.35
CA GLU A 99 0.27 -12.32 22.54
C GLU A 99 0.59 -13.80 22.30
N ALA A 100 0.19 -14.35 21.15
CA ALA A 100 0.51 -15.73 20.77
C ALA A 100 2.03 -15.92 20.60
N PHE A 101 2.73 -14.92 20.05
CA PHE A 101 4.18 -14.91 19.94
C PHE A 101 4.86 -14.86 21.32
N PHE A 102 4.41 -13.98 22.23
CA PHE A 102 4.92 -13.93 23.61
C PHE A 102 4.62 -15.20 24.41
N LYS A 103 3.50 -15.88 24.14
CA LYS A 103 3.15 -17.17 24.75
C LYS A 103 3.91 -18.35 24.13
N GLY A 104 4.77 -18.13 23.14
CA GLY A 104 5.53 -19.17 22.48
C GLY A 104 4.65 -20.17 21.72
N GLU A 105 3.46 -19.75 21.27
CA GLU A 105 2.58 -20.62 20.47
C GLU A 105 3.30 -21.04 19.18
N ASN A 106 3.09 -22.29 18.78
CA ASN A 106 3.70 -22.83 17.57
C ASN A 106 3.20 -22.04 16.34
N VAL A 107 4.15 -21.45 15.60
CA VAL A 107 3.90 -20.68 14.37
C VAL A 107 3.05 -21.46 13.36
N GLN A 108 3.24 -22.78 13.23
CA GLN A 108 2.44 -23.64 12.35
C GLN A 108 0.97 -23.66 12.75
N ALA A 109 0.67 -23.68 14.05
CA ALA A 109 -0.70 -23.68 14.55
C ALA A 109 -1.39 -22.32 14.28
N ILE A 110 -0.66 -21.22 14.46
CA ILE A 110 -1.14 -19.86 14.15
C ILE A 110 -1.45 -19.73 12.66
N LEU A 111 -0.53 -20.16 11.78
CA LEU A 111 -0.71 -20.13 10.33
C LEU A 111 -1.92 -20.98 9.89
N LYS A 112 -2.10 -22.17 10.48
CA LYS A 112 -3.26 -23.03 10.20
C LYS A 112 -4.57 -22.38 10.61
N LYS A 113 -4.64 -21.75 11.79
CA LYS A 113 -5.83 -21.00 12.25
C LYS A 113 -6.15 -19.85 11.28
N ASN A 114 -5.14 -19.08 10.87
CA ASN A 114 -5.33 -17.98 9.92
C ASN A 114 -5.85 -18.48 8.57
N ARG A 115 -5.25 -19.53 7.99
CA ARG A 115 -5.72 -20.13 6.73
C ARG A 115 -7.17 -20.58 6.81
N ASN A 116 -7.56 -21.25 7.89
CA ASN A 116 -8.95 -21.67 8.08
C ASN A 116 -9.90 -20.46 8.12
N SER A 117 -9.51 -19.38 8.80
CA SER A 117 -10.33 -18.15 8.84
C SER A 117 -10.47 -17.50 7.46
N GLU A 118 -9.41 -17.47 6.66
CA GLU A 118 -9.44 -16.96 5.27
C GLU A 118 -10.33 -17.83 4.37
N GLU A 119 -10.29 -19.15 4.51
CA GLU A 119 -11.16 -20.06 3.76
C GLU A 119 -12.65 -19.84 4.10
N VAL A 120 -12.99 -19.59 5.36
CA VAL A 120 -14.37 -19.28 5.77
C VAL A 120 -14.83 -17.95 5.16
N LEU A 121 -14.01 -16.90 5.24
CA LEU A 121 -14.33 -15.60 4.65
C LEU A 121 -14.52 -15.69 3.13
N ASN A 122 -13.66 -16.41 2.43
CA ASN A 122 -13.79 -16.65 1.00
C ASN A 122 -15.12 -17.34 0.65
N LYS A 123 -15.51 -18.38 1.41
CA LYS A 123 -16.79 -19.08 1.19
C LYS A 123 -18.00 -18.16 1.40
N LEU A 124 -17.98 -17.36 2.46
CA LEU A 124 -19.04 -16.40 2.75
C LEU A 124 -19.13 -15.34 1.65
N PHE A 125 -18.00 -14.82 1.18
CA PHE A 125 -17.96 -13.84 0.10
C PHE A 125 -18.53 -14.40 -1.20
N ILE A 126 -18.11 -15.59 -1.62
CA ILE A 126 -18.66 -16.23 -2.83
C ILE A 126 -20.18 -16.39 -2.71
N LYS A 127 -20.68 -16.77 -1.53
CA LYS A 127 -22.10 -16.98 -1.31
C LYS A 127 -22.93 -15.68 -1.32
N HIS A 128 -22.43 -14.60 -0.74
CA HIS A 128 -23.23 -13.40 -0.46
C HIS A 128 -22.90 -12.20 -1.36
N CYS A 129 -21.72 -12.16 -1.96
CA CYS A 129 -21.22 -11.01 -2.70
C CYS A 129 -21.01 -11.29 -4.19
N THR A 130 -21.21 -12.53 -4.66
CA THR A 130 -21.04 -12.91 -6.07
C THR A 130 -22.35 -13.35 -6.71
N LYS A 131 -22.43 -13.21 -8.04
CA LYS A 131 -23.49 -13.79 -8.87
C LYS A 131 -22.85 -14.74 -9.88
N SER A 132 -23.53 -15.79 -10.29
CA SER A 132 -23.02 -16.66 -11.36
C SER A 132 -23.05 -15.92 -12.70
N CYS A 133 -22.04 -16.19 -13.53
CA CYS A 133 -22.03 -15.74 -14.91
C CYS A 133 -23.32 -16.18 -15.60
N PRO A 134 -24.04 -15.27 -16.30
CA PRO A 134 -25.29 -15.60 -16.98
C PRO A 134 -25.10 -16.60 -18.12
N ASN A 135 -23.86 -16.80 -18.59
CA ASN A 135 -23.56 -17.86 -19.55
C ASN A 135 -23.63 -19.23 -18.86
N PRO A 136 -24.60 -20.10 -19.22
CA PRO A 136 -24.81 -21.40 -18.58
C PRO A 136 -23.64 -22.37 -18.80
N LYS A 137 -22.76 -22.14 -19.78
CA LYS A 137 -21.55 -22.94 -20.00
C LYS A 137 -20.36 -22.54 -19.11
N CYS A 138 -20.42 -21.37 -18.47
CA CYS A 138 -19.31 -20.81 -17.70
C CYS A 138 -19.54 -20.95 -16.18
N GLY A 139 -20.64 -20.40 -15.66
CA GLY A 139 -21.02 -20.50 -14.24
C GLY A 139 -20.04 -19.87 -13.24
N VAL A 140 -18.99 -19.18 -13.68
CA VAL A 140 -17.99 -18.56 -12.79
C VAL A 140 -18.63 -17.46 -11.93
N PRO A 141 -18.33 -17.39 -10.62
CA PRO A 141 -18.81 -16.31 -9.76
C PRO A 141 -18.16 -14.97 -10.14
N ILE A 142 -19.00 -13.96 -10.42
CA ILE A 142 -18.61 -12.60 -10.77
C ILE A 142 -19.07 -11.61 -9.71
N THR A 143 -18.32 -10.51 -9.56
CA THR A 143 -18.64 -9.40 -8.67
C THR A 143 -18.76 -8.11 -9.45
N LYS A 144 -19.64 -7.22 -9.01
CA LYS A 144 -19.82 -5.90 -9.62
C LYS A 144 -18.91 -4.91 -8.91
N LEU A 145 -18.08 -4.19 -9.67
CA LEU A 145 -17.35 -3.02 -9.17
C LEU A 145 -18.35 -1.89 -8.90
N GLU A 146 -18.19 -1.18 -7.78
CA GLU A 146 -19.09 -0.07 -7.41
C GLU A 146 -19.10 1.05 -8.46
N SER A 147 -17.97 1.29 -9.12
CA SER A 147 -17.82 2.24 -10.24
C SER A 147 -18.21 1.66 -11.61
N GLY A 148 -18.75 0.44 -11.67
CA GLY A 148 -19.03 -0.28 -12.91
C GLY A 148 -20.42 -0.06 -13.51
N CYS A 149 -20.48 0.19 -14.82
CA CYS A 149 -21.69 0.20 -15.64
C CYS A 149 -22.42 -1.17 -15.59
N THR A 150 -23.75 -1.18 -15.71
CA THR A 150 -24.61 -2.38 -15.53
C THR A 150 -24.83 -3.24 -16.78
N GLN A 151 -24.13 -2.96 -17.90
CA GLN A 151 -24.33 -3.69 -19.15
C GLN A 151 -23.56 -5.01 -19.20
#